data_AF-A0A5J6PAJ2-F1
#
_entry.id   AF-A0A5J6PAJ2-F1
#
_cell.length_a   1.000
_cell.length_b   1.000
_cell.length_c   1.000
_cell.angle_alpha   90.00
_cell.angle_beta   90.00
_cell.angle_gamma   90.00
#
_symmetry.space_group_name_H-M   'P 1'
#
loop_
_entity.id
_entity.type
_entity.pdbx_description
1 polymer ?
#
loop_
_entity_poly.entity_id
_entity_poly.type
_entity_poly.pdbx_seq_one_letter_code
_entity_poly.pdbx_strand_id
1 'polypeptide(L)'
;MNDQISRDVIERAMKQLSARADEIRRIIYLHPAAELHSLHQEVRARMSASQGALNSDLNQFLEGAVIRERELKKLISLQRKTAALSLELLSIEQQLEHLNQELLLAAGSASPTTQETLTQEITPCKSAAN
;
A
#
# COMPACT_ATOMS: atom_id res chain seq x y z
N MET A 1 19.45 -23.62 13.75
CA MET A 1 20.05 -22.32 13.34
C MET A 1 19.54 -21.81 11.99
N ASN A 2 19.09 -22.68 11.07
CA ASN A 2 18.62 -22.24 9.75
C ASN A 2 17.25 -21.53 9.79
N ASP A 3 16.30 -22.00 10.60
CA ASP A 3 14.91 -21.49 10.56
C ASP A 3 14.77 -20.06 11.08
N GLN A 4 15.58 -19.67 12.07
CA GLN A 4 15.60 -18.30 12.58
C GLN A 4 16.16 -17.32 11.54
N ILE A 5 17.20 -17.72 10.81
CA ILE A 5 17.79 -16.91 9.73
C ILE A 5 16.78 -16.75 8.59
N SER A 6 16.07 -17.82 8.22
CA SER A 6 14.99 -17.76 7.22
C SER A 6 13.85 -16.85 7.63
N ARG A 7 13.42 -16.90 8.90
CA ARG A 7 12.37 -16.04 9.44
C ARG A 7 12.77 -14.56 9.42
N ASP A 8 13.97 -14.22 9.88
CA ASP A 8 14.46 -12.83 9.90
C ASP A 8 14.62 -12.25 8.48
N VAL A 9 14.87 -13.10 7.47
CA VAL A 9 14.91 -12.69 6.06
C VAL A 9 13.51 -12.42 5.53
N ILE A 10 12.55 -13.32 5.79
CA ILE A 10 11.16 -13.15 5.36
C ILE A 10 10.54 -11.89 6.01
N GLU A 11 10.72 -11.68 7.30
CA GLU A 11 10.19 -10.50 8.01
C GLU A 11 10.76 -9.19 7.44
N ARG A 12 12.05 -9.16 7.08
CA ARG A 12 12.67 -8.01 6.40
C ARG A 12 12.10 -7.78 5.00
N ALA A 13 11.91 -8.84 4.22
CA ALA A 13 11.32 -8.75 2.89
C ALA A 13 9.88 -8.23 2.97
N MET A 14 9.06 -8.76 3.88
CA MET A 14 7.70 -8.29 4.11
C MET A 14 7.67 -6.80 4.48
N LYS A 15 8.56 -6.35 5.38
CA LYS A 15 8.64 -4.92 5.76
C LYS A 15 8.96 -4.02 4.56
N GLN A 16 9.87 -4.43 3.69
CA GLN A 16 10.22 -3.68 2.48
C GLN A 16 9.05 -3.64 1.48
N LEU A 17 8.40 -4.78 1.27
CA LEU A 17 7.23 -4.90 0.40
C LEU A 17 6.06 -4.05 0.92
N SER A 18 5.76 -4.09 2.22
CA SER A 18 4.72 -3.26 2.82
C SER A 18 5.04 -1.76 2.69
N ALA A 19 6.27 -1.35 2.94
CA ALA A 19 6.67 0.06 2.77
C ALA A 19 6.49 0.52 1.31
N ARG A 20 6.81 -0.33 0.34
CA ARG A 20 6.60 -0.05 -1.08
C ARG A 20 5.12 -0.01 -1.45
N ALA A 21 4.31 -0.93 -0.94
CA ALA A 21 2.86 -0.92 -1.12
C ALA A 21 2.24 0.38 -0.60
N ASP A 22 2.66 0.86 0.57
CA ASP A 22 2.14 2.09 1.15
C ASP A 22 2.53 3.33 0.33
N GLU A 23 3.76 3.38 -0.19
CA GLU A 23 4.19 4.43 -1.13
C GLU A 23 3.31 4.45 -2.39
N ILE A 24 3.07 3.28 -2.98
CA ILE A 24 2.24 3.13 -4.17
C ILE A 24 0.79 3.55 -3.89
N ARG A 25 0.20 3.07 -2.79
CA ARG A 25 -1.17 3.44 -2.38
C ARG A 25 -1.28 4.95 -2.20
N ARG A 26 -0.29 5.58 -1.57
CA ARG A 26 -0.25 7.04 -1.43
C ARG A 26 -0.27 7.72 -2.81
N ILE A 27 0.52 7.25 -3.78
CA ILE A 27 0.52 7.84 -5.13
C ILE A 27 -0.84 7.65 -5.82
N ILE A 28 -1.42 6.45 -5.76
CA ILE A 28 -2.68 6.13 -6.45
C ILE A 28 -3.87 6.90 -5.87
N TYR A 29 -3.97 6.96 -4.53
CA TYR A 29 -5.15 7.50 -3.85
C TYR A 29 -5.06 8.99 -3.50
N LEU A 30 -3.92 9.64 -3.68
CA LEU A 30 -3.85 11.09 -3.57
C LEU A 30 -4.65 11.76 -4.71
N HIS A 31 -5.03 13.03 -4.52
CA HIS A 31 -5.68 13.83 -5.56
C HIS A 31 -4.86 15.10 -5.85
N PRO A 32 -3.58 14.97 -6.28
CA PRO A 32 -2.68 16.10 -6.42
C PRO A 32 -3.15 17.10 -7.49
N ALA A 33 -3.96 16.67 -8.47
CA ALA A 33 -4.58 17.56 -9.44
C ALA A 33 -5.65 18.47 -8.83
N ALA A 34 -6.46 17.94 -7.90
CA ALA A 34 -7.46 18.74 -7.17
C ALA A 34 -6.78 19.73 -6.23
N GLU A 35 -5.75 19.27 -5.50
CA GLU A 35 -4.94 20.16 -4.64
C GLU A 35 -4.25 21.27 -5.44
N LEU A 36 -3.72 20.95 -6.63
CA LEU A 36 -3.11 21.95 -7.52
C LEU A 36 -4.12 22.99 -7.98
N HIS A 37 -5.33 22.55 -8.31
CA HIS A 37 -6.41 23.46 -8.68
C HIS A 37 -6.77 24.40 -7.51
N SER A 38 -6.95 23.87 -6.30
CA SER A 38 -7.22 24.67 -5.11
C SER A 38 -6.10 25.66 -4.81
N LEU A 39 -4.83 25.25 -4.96
CA LEU A 39 -3.68 26.13 -4.80
C LEU A 39 -3.72 27.30 -5.79
N HIS A 40 -4.02 27.04 -7.07
CA HIS A 40 -4.17 28.10 -8.07
C HIS A 40 -5.34 29.05 -7.76
N GLN A 41 -6.45 28.53 -7.24
CA GLN A 41 -7.57 29.36 -6.80
C GLN A 41 -7.17 30.27 -5.62
N GLU A 42 -6.45 29.73 -4.65
CA GLU A 42 -5.98 30.49 -3.49
C GLU A 42 -4.99 31.59 -3.89
N VAL A 43 -4.02 31.27 -4.76
CA VAL A 43 -3.10 32.25 -5.34
C VAL A 43 -3.88 33.38 -6.02
N ARG A 44 -4.85 33.05 -6.87
CA ARG A 44 -5.68 34.05 -7.55
C ARG A 44 -6.46 34.92 -6.56
N ALA A 45 -7.04 34.32 -5.53
CA ALA A 45 -7.81 35.03 -4.51
C ALA A 45 -6.94 36.02 -3.72
N ARG A 46 -5.76 35.60 -3.27
CA ARG A 46 -4.83 36.47 -2.52
C ARG A 46 -4.23 37.57 -3.40
N MET A 47 -3.91 37.27 -4.66
CA MET A 47 -3.46 38.28 -5.63
C MET A 47 -4.54 39.32 -5.91
N SER A 48 -5.81 38.91 -6.00
CA SER A 48 -6.94 39.83 -6.17
C SER A 48 -7.17 40.69 -4.93
N ALA A 49 -7.17 40.08 -3.74
CA ALA A 49 -7.40 40.78 -2.47
C ALA A 49 -6.31 41.83 -2.16
N SER A 50 -5.08 41.57 -2.59
CA SER A 50 -3.97 42.53 -2.49
C SER A 50 -3.98 43.61 -3.58
N GLN A 51 -4.92 43.55 -4.53
CA GLN A 51 -4.92 44.41 -5.74
C GLN A 51 -3.57 44.37 -6.49
N GLY A 52 -2.85 43.23 -6.42
CA GLY A 52 -1.51 43.10 -6.99
C GLY A 52 -0.39 43.81 -6.22
N ALA A 53 -0.67 44.42 -5.05
CA ALA A 53 0.35 44.98 -4.19
C ALA A 53 1.11 43.86 -3.47
N LEU A 54 2.39 43.69 -3.79
CA LEU A 54 3.25 42.72 -3.13
C LEU A 54 3.58 43.23 -1.72
N ASN A 55 3.21 42.46 -0.71
CA ASN A 55 3.64 42.63 0.67
C ASN A 55 4.44 41.40 1.13
N SER A 56 5.08 41.49 2.30
CA SER A 56 5.91 40.40 2.85
C SER A 56 5.16 39.08 2.92
N ASP A 57 3.90 39.12 3.34
CA ASP A 57 3.10 37.94 3.63
C ASP A 57 2.64 37.25 2.34
N LEU A 58 2.25 38.03 1.33
CA LEU A 58 1.91 37.54 0.01
C LEU A 58 3.14 36.95 -0.68
N ASN A 59 4.30 37.61 -0.58
CA ASN A 59 5.55 37.09 -1.14
C ASN A 59 5.92 35.74 -0.53
N GLN A 60 5.90 35.63 0.80
CA GLN A 60 6.19 34.37 1.49
C GLN A 60 5.20 33.26 1.11
N PHE A 61 3.91 33.60 0.98
CA PHE A 61 2.90 32.66 0.49
C PHE A 61 3.19 32.19 -0.94
N LEU A 62 3.51 33.11 -1.86
CA LEU A 62 3.78 32.79 -3.26
C LEU A 62 5.03 31.91 -3.41
N GLU A 63 6.08 32.17 -2.63
CA GLU A 63 7.27 31.31 -2.57
C GLU A 63 6.90 29.88 -2.14
N GLY A 64 6.10 29.75 -1.08
CA GLY A 64 5.58 28.45 -0.63
C GLY A 64 4.69 27.77 -1.67
N ALA A 65 3.84 28.54 -2.36
CA ALA A 65 2.95 28.03 -3.40
C ALA A 65 3.74 27.47 -4.59
N VAL A 66 4.83 28.12 -5.02
CA VAL A 66 5.69 27.62 -6.10
C VAL A 66 6.33 26.29 -5.73
N ILE A 67 6.81 26.15 -4.49
CA ILE A 67 7.39 24.88 -4.00
C ILE A 67 6.33 23.79 -4.01
N ARG A 68 5.15 24.05 -3.41
CA ARG A 68 4.05 23.10 -3.34
C ARG A 68 3.54 22.70 -4.74
N GLU A 69 3.45 23.63 -5.67
CA GLU A 69 3.07 23.34 -7.06
C GLU A 69 4.04 22.35 -7.72
N ARG A 70 5.35 22.50 -7.50
CA ARG A 70 6.36 21.58 -8.05
C ARG A 70 6.17 20.17 -7.49
N GLU A 71 5.91 20.04 -6.19
CA GLU A 71 5.64 18.74 -5.55
C GLU A 71 4.37 18.08 -6.08
N LEU A 72 3.28 18.83 -6.19
CA LEU A 72 2.02 18.34 -6.77
C LEU A 72 2.20 17.90 -8.23
N LYS A 73 2.94 18.66 -9.04
CA LYS A 73 3.24 18.27 -10.43
C LYS A 73 4.06 16.97 -10.51
N LYS A 74 5.03 16.76 -9.61
CA LYS A 74 5.76 15.49 -9.52
C LYS A 74 4.81 14.33 -9.20
N LEU A 75 3.90 14.51 -8.24
CA LEU A 75 2.90 13.49 -7.88
C LEU A 75 1.94 13.20 -9.04
N ILE A 76 1.45 14.22 -9.74
CA ILE A 76 0.61 14.05 -10.94
C ILE A 76 1.36 13.23 -12.00
N SER A 77 2.66 13.50 -12.21
CA SER A 77 3.46 12.73 -13.16
C SER A 77 3.62 11.27 -12.76
N LEU A 78 3.71 10.97 -11.46
CA LEU A 78 3.72 9.58 -10.96
C LEU A 78 2.36 8.92 -11.13
N GLN A 79 1.27 9.64 -10.87
CA GLN A 79 -0.09 9.16 -11.09
C GLN A 79 -0.42 8.86 -12.55
N ARG A 80 0.25 9.46 -13.53
CA ARG A 80 0.09 9.03 -14.94
C ARG A 80 0.50 7.57 -15.16
N LYS A 81 1.28 7.00 -14.25
CA LYS A 81 1.66 5.59 -14.21
C LYS A 81 0.74 4.74 -13.32
N THR A 82 -0.45 5.24 -12.94
CA THR A 82 -1.37 4.54 -12.03
C THR A 82 -1.62 3.10 -12.44
N ALA A 83 -1.87 2.82 -13.72
CA ALA A 83 -2.08 1.44 -14.18
C ALA A 83 -0.88 0.52 -13.89
N ALA A 84 0.35 0.98 -14.14
CA ALA A 84 1.56 0.21 -13.83
C ALA A 84 1.77 0.07 -12.31
N LEU A 85 1.51 1.13 -11.55
CA LEU A 85 1.59 1.11 -10.09
C LEU A 85 0.54 0.20 -9.46
N SER A 86 -0.68 0.13 -10.00
CA SER A 86 -1.73 -0.78 -9.56
C SER A 86 -1.35 -2.24 -9.80
N LEU A 87 -0.73 -2.54 -10.95
CA LEU A 87 -0.19 -3.88 -11.21
C LEU A 87 0.96 -4.24 -10.28
N GLU A 88 1.87 -3.29 -10.00
CA GLU A 88 2.94 -3.45 -9.02
C GLU A 88 2.38 -3.73 -7.62
N LEU A 89 1.36 -2.97 -7.19
CA LEU A 89 0.68 -3.17 -5.91
C LEU A 89 0.06 -4.57 -5.81
N LEU A 90 -0.66 -5.01 -6.84
CA LEU A 90 -1.25 -6.35 -6.87
C LEU A 90 -0.18 -7.44 -6.76
N SER A 91 0.96 -7.27 -7.45
CA SER A 91 2.08 -8.21 -7.37
C SER A 91 2.70 -8.24 -5.97
N ILE A 92 2.84 -7.09 -5.32
CA ILE A 92 3.34 -6.99 -3.93
C ILE A 92 2.38 -7.69 -2.96
N GLU A 93 1.08 -7.48 -3.11
CA GLU A 93 0.07 -8.11 -2.24
C GLU A 93 0.10 -9.64 -2.36
N GLN A 94 0.28 -10.16 -3.59
CA GLN A 94 0.48 -11.60 -3.80
C GLN A 94 1.77 -12.12 -3.16
N GLN A 95 2.87 -11.38 -3.25
CA GLN A 95 4.15 -11.75 -2.61
C GLN A 95 4.04 -11.75 -1.09
N LEU A 96 3.37 -10.76 -0.50
CA LEU A 96 3.13 -10.69 0.94
C LEU A 96 2.29 -11.87 1.43
N GLU A 97 1.24 -12.24 0.70
CA GLU A 97 0.42 -13.42 1.01
C GLU A 97 1.26 -14.70 0.97
N HIS A 98 2.10 -14.87 -0.06
CA HIS A 98 2.99 -16.03 -0.16
C HIS A 98 3.99 -16.12 1.01
N LEU A 99 4.67 -15.01 1.33
CA LEU A 99 5.61 -14.95 2.47
C LEU A 99 4.92 -15.23 3.81
N ASN A 100 3.68 -14.76 3.97
CA ASN A 100 2.88 -15.03 5.16
C ASN A 100 2.53 -16.52 5.28
N GLN A 101 2.20 -17.19 4.18
CA GLN A 101 1.99 -18.64 4.14
C GLN A 101 3.27 -19.42 4.47
N GLU A 102 4.43 -19.00 3.94
CA GLU A 102 5.73 -19.61 4.29
C GLU A 102 6.03 -19.49 5.79
N LEU A 103 5.77 -18.34 6.40
CA LEU A 103 5.92 -18.14 7.85
C LEU A 103 4.99 -19.05 8.66
N LEU A 104 3.74 -19.22 8.23
CA LEU A 104 2.77 -20.10 8.90
C LEU A 104 3.20 -21.57 8.82
N LEU A 105 3.70 -22.01 7.66
CA LEU A 105 4.22 -23.38 7.47
C LEU A 105 5.48 -23.63 8.31
N ALA A 106 6.38 -22.64 8.40
CA ALA A 106 7.56 -22.71 9.25
C ALA A 106 7.22 -22.70 10.75
N ALA A 107 6.09 -22.10 11.16
CA ALA A 107 5.59 -22.16 12.53
C ALA A 107 4.87 -23.48 12.84
N GLY A 108 4.18 -24.07 11.86
CA GLY A 108 3.44 -25.33 11.99
C GLY A 108 4.32 -26.59 12.01
N SER A 109 5.58 -26.51 11.59
CA SER A 109 6.54 -27.61 11.63
C SER A 109 7.23 -27.80 13.00
N ALA A 110 6.90 -26.97 13.99
CA ALA A 110 7.47 -27.03 15.35
C ALA A 110 6.66 -27.89 16.35
N SER A 111 5.81 -28.82 15.89
CA SER A 111 5.12 -29.79 16.75
C SER A 111 5.49 -31.24 16.37
N PRO A 112 6.12 -32.03 17.25
CA PRO A 112 6.17 -33.47 17.06
C PRO A 112 4.86 -34.12 17.57
N THR A 113 4.30 -35.05 16.80
CA THR A 113 3.22 -35.99 17.21
C THR A 113 1.82 -35.34 17.27
N THR A 114 0.80 -35.79 16.54
CA THR A 114 0.25 -37.15 16.58
C THR A 114 -0.52 -37.43 15.28
N GLN A 115 -0.13 -38.46 14.54
CA GLN A 115 -1.04 -39.13 13.61
C GLN A 115 -2.11 -39.84 14.45
N GLU A 116 -3.22 -39.17 14.75
CA GLU A 116 -4.45 -39.88 15.08
C GLU A 116 -5.08 -40.34 13.76
N THR A 117 -4.86 -41.62 13.48
CA THR A 117 -5.58 -42.41 12.49
C THR A 117 -7.08 -42.33 12.77
N LEU A 118 -7.80 -41.48 12.03
CA LEU A 118 -9.26 -41.56 11.96
C LEU A 118 -9.62 -42.72 11.01
N THR A 119 -9.69 -43.94 11.54
CA THR A 119 -10.50 -45.00 10.95
C THR A 119 -11.95 -44.56 10.99
N GLN A 120 -12.43 -43.95 9.90
CA GLN A 120 -13.85 -43.85 9.64
C GLN A 120 -14.34 -45.24 9.24
N GLU A 121 -14.93 -45.95 10.20
CA GLU A 121 -15.82 -47.07 9.90
C GLU A 121 -16.96 -46.55 9.02
N ILE A 122 -16.99 -47.03 7.78
CA ILE A 122 -18.10 -46.80 6.87
C ILE A 122 -19.25 -47.67 7.36
N THR A 123 -20.17 -47.09 8.12
CA THR A 123 -21.46 -47.71 8.41
C THR A 123 -22.32 -47.63 7.14
N PRO A 124 -22.70 -48.75 6.49
CA PRO A 124 -23.53 -48.68 5.29
C PRO A 124 -24.94 -48.23 5.67
N CYS A 125 -25.38 -47.12 5.09
CA CYS A 125 -26.78 -46.67 5.14
C CYS A 125 -27.68 -47.77 4.56
N LYS A 126 -28.50 -48.39 5.41
CA LYS A 126 -29.63 -49.20 4.94
C LYS A 126 -30.62 -48.27 4.25
N SER A 127 -30.76 -48.47 2.93
CA SER A 127 -31.86 -47.96 2.14
C SER A 127 -33.19 -48.44 2.74
N ALA A 128 -33.95 -47.52 3.34
CA ALA A 128 -35.35 -47.77 3.64
C ALA A 128 -36.15 -47.49 2.35
N ALA A 129 -36.38 -48.54 1.57
CA ALA A 129 -37.48 -48.58 0.63
C ALA A 129 -38.73 -49.03 1.41
N ASN A 130 -39.72 -48.15 1.51
CA ASN A 130 -41.15 -48.45 1.48
C ASN A 130 -41.94 -47.14 1.41
#